data_AF-A0A285VX03-F1
#
_entry.id   AF-A0A285VX03-F1
#
_cell.length_a   1.000
_cell.length_b   1.000
_cell.length_c   1.000
_cell.angle_alpha   90.00
_cell.angle_beta   90.00
_cell.angle_gamma   90.00
#
_symmetry.space_group_name_H-M   'P 1'
#
loop_
_entity.id
_entity.type
_entity.pdbx_description
1 polymer ?
#
loop_
_entity_poly.entity_id
_entity_poly.type
_entity_poly.pdbx_seq_one_letter_code
_entity_poly.pdbx_strand_id
1 'polypeptide(L)'
;MPSGARYAAHPPVPGLRVVLDDVEPTVPRIGEEVVLRGRVVNGTGTQQRVGHVSVEASWSLLTTRGGLAEWFTAEVGSGTEWLLGVDAVGPVVAAGSEVPFTVRVPGSTLGGLTEDRAVLGLEIHAHDQEDGLPGLVTTAASTLRTVLAVDRGEEVETPLGASWLVPLTLPPDPDLTADDDELWRAAWERATGEGSPARTWLEAFPSSGATWVVDPALLTPVRPDGLTAVAPEEGEPTEGEPTEGDVTDDGPTEEEPTEGEPTEGEPTEGTT
;
A
#
# COMPACT_ATOMS: atom_id res chain seq x y z
N MET A 1 -5.75 -45.32 -22.94
CA MET A 1 -5.20 -44.21 -22.14
C MET A 1 -5.18 -42.98 -23.05
N PRO A 2 -6.10 -42.01 -22.92
CA PRO A 2 -5.99 -40.79 -23.69
C PRO A 2 -4.79 -39.98 -23.18
N SER A 3 -3.97 -39.51 -24.12
CA SER A 3 -2.80 -38.68 -23.89
C SER A 3 -3.22 -37.38 -23.21
N GLY A 4 -2.74 -37.15 -21.98
CA GLY A 4 -2.90 -35.86 -21.32
C GLY A 4 -2.21 -34.79 -22.15
N ALA A 5 -2.98 -33.83 -22.68
CA ALA A 5 -2.44 -32.66 -23.32
C ALA A 5 -1.59 -31.91 -22.28
N ARG A 6 -0.27 -31.90 -22.50
CA ARG A 6 0.62 -31.01 -21.75
C ARG A 6 0.32 -29.61 -22.28
N TYR A 7 -0.44 -28.83 -21.51
CA TYR A 7 -0.57 -27.40 -21.76
C TYR A 7 0.83 -26.82 -21.76
N ALA A 8 1.26 -26.31 -22.92
CA ALA A 8 2.51 -25.60 -23.02
C ALA A 8 2.29 -24.28 -22.28
N ALA A 9 3.06 -24.10 -21.21
CA ALA A 9 3.24 -22.82 -20.54
C ALA A 9 3.43 -21.70 -21.59
N HIS A 10 2.49 -20.74 -21.63
CA HIS A 10 2.63 -19.57 -22.49
C HIS A 10 3.70 -18.62 -21.91
N PRO A 11 4.70 -18.23 -22.71
CA PRO A 11 5.71 -17.28 -22.25
C PRO A 11 5.06 -15.91 -21.95
N PRO A 12 5.67 -15.09 -21.08
CA PRO A 12 5.19 -13.74 -20.79
C PRO A 12 4.97 -12.96 -22.08
N VAL A 13 3.84 -12.25 -22.18
CA VAL A 13 3.44 -11.52 -23.38
C VAL A 13 4.04 -10.12 -23.35
N PRO A 14 5.02 -9.79 -24.22
CA PRO A 14 5.63 -8.47 -24.21
C PRO A 14 4.60 -7.37 -24.52
N GLY A 15 4.46 -6.39 -23.63
CA GLY A 15 3.51 -5.28 -23.77
C GLY A 15 2.22 -5.45 -22.97
N LEU A 16 1.93 -6.63 -22.42
CA LEU A 16 0.89 -6.83 -21.42
C LEU A 16 1.46 -6.53 -20.02
N ARG A 17 0.81 -5.67 -19.25
CA ARG A 17 1.28 -5.24 -17.92
C ARG A 17 0.18 -5.33 -16.88
N VAL A 18 0.54 -5.83 -15.70
CA VAL A 18 -0.26 -5.66 -14.48
C VAL A 18 0.18 -4.37 -13.79
N VAL A 19 -0.78 -3.55 -13.39
CA VAL A 19 -0.57 -2.33 -12.60
C VAL A 19 -1.41 -2.45 -11.34
N LEU A 20 -0.80 -2.20 -10.18
CA LEU A 20 -1.52 -2.07 -8.91
C LEU A 20 -1.76 -0.57 -8.69
N ASP A 21 -3.01 -0.19 -8.52
CA ASP A 21 -3.41 1.21 -8.36
C ASP A 21 -3.60 1.55 -6.87
N ASP A 22 -4.18 0.63 -6.09
CA ASP A 22 -4.54 0.88 -4.69
C ASP A 22 -4.52 -0.41 -3.83
N VAL A 23 -4.23 -0.23 -2.54
CA VAL A 23 -4.27 -1.27 -1.50
C VAL A 23 -4.97 -0.70 -0.28
N GLU A 24 -6.12 -1.29 0.05
CA GLU A 24 -6.98 -0.80 1.12
C GLU A 24 -7.19 -1.88 2.19
N PRO A 25 -6.84 -1.60 3.46
CA PRO A 25 -6.05 -0.45 3.92
C PRO A 25 -4.57 -0.56 3.48
N THR A 26 -3.85 0.56 3.44
CA THR A 26 -2.42 0.58 3.03
C THR A 26 -1.52 -0.25 3.94
N VAL A 27 -1.86 -0.34 5.23
CA VAL A 27 -1.18 -1.17 6.22
C VAL A 27 -2.27 -1.95 6.98
N PRO A 28 -2.68 -3.13 6.49
CA PRO A 28 -3.71 -3.93 7.13
C PRO A 28 -3.26 -4.49 8.46
N ARG A 29 -4.22 -4.61 9.39
CA ARG A 29 -4.01 -5.36 10.62
C ARG A 29 -4.08 -6.86 10.34
N ILE A 30 -3.31 -7.65 11.09
CA ILE A 30 -3.45 -9.12 11.03
C ILE A 30 -4.88 -9.49 11.45
N GLY A 31 -5.59 -10.19 10.57
CA GLY A 31 -7.01 -10.52 10.75
C GLY A 31 -7.98 -9.55 10.07
N GLU A 32 -7.50 -8.45 9.50
CA GLU A 32 -8.27 -7.49 8.71
C GLU A 32 -8.28 -7.88 7.22
N GLU A 33 -9.40 -7.64 6.53
CA GLU A 33 -9.48 -7.83 5.08
C GLU A 33 -8.61 -6.80 4.35
N VAL A 34 -7.94 -7.25 3.29
CA VAL A 34 -7.17 -6.38 2.38
C VAL A 34 -7.79 -6.44 1.00
N VAL A 35 -7.99 -5.29 0.37
CA VAL A 35 -8.51 -5.17 -0.99
C VAL A 35 -7.42 -4.57 -1.87
N LEU A 36 -6.97 -5.33 -2.86
CA LEU A 36 -6.03 -4.88 -3.88
C LEU A 36 -6.78 -4.54 -5.15
N ARG A 37 -6.66 -3.29 -5.62
CA ARG A 37 -7.26 -2.82 -6.86
C ARG A 37 -6.19 -2.43 -7.86
N GLY A 38 -6.40 -2.81 -9.12
CA GLY A 38 -5.45 -2.50 -10.17
C GLY A 38 -6.04 -2.68 -11.55
N ARG A 39 -5.18 -2.67 -12.56
CA ARG A 39 -5.55 -2.82 -13.96
C ARG A 39 -4.59 -3.74 -14.69
N VAL A 40 -5.13 -4.50 -15.64
CA VAL A 40 -4.36 -5.18 -16.68
C VAL A 40 -4.36 -4.30 -17.93
N VAL A 41 -3.20 -3.80 -18.31
CA VAL A 41 -3.01 -2.90 -19.44
C VAL A 41 -2.45 -3.68 -20.63
N ASN A 42 -3.21 -3.73 -21.73
CA ASN A 42 -2.78 -4.35 -22.96
C ASN A 42 -2.15 -3.32 -23.90
N GLY A 43 -0.84 -3.14 -23.80
CA GLY A 43 -0.05 -2.36 -24.76
C GLY A 43 0.36 -3.17 -26.00
N THR A 44 -0.12 -4.41 -26.15
CA THR A 44 0.16 -5.20 -27.35
C THR A 44 -0.72 -4.68 -28.49
N GLY A 45 -0.20 -4.69 -29.72
CA GLY A 45 -0.96 -4.25 -30.90
C GLY A 45 -2.15 -5.17 -31.26
N THR A 46 -2.43 -6.19 -30.45
CA THR A 46 -3.47 -7.20 -30.65
C THR A 46 -4.29 -7.38 -29.39
N GLN A 47 -5.48 -7.97 -29.55
CA GLN A 47 -6.27 -8.39 -28.40
C GLN A 47 -5.55 -9.51 -27.62
N GLN A 48 -5.61 -9.46 -26.29
CA GLN A 48 -5.11 -10.52 -25.40
C GLN A 48 -6.26 -11.17 -24.63
N ARG A 49 -6.12 -12.45 -24.30
CA ARG A 49 -7.03 -13.16 -23.41
C ARG A 49 -6.42 -13.20 -22.02
N VAL A 50 -7.17 -12.72 -21.04
CA VAL A 50 -6.77 -12.74 -19.62
C VAL A 50 -7.99 -13.26 -18.87
N GLY A 51 -7.90 -14.45 -18.30
CA GLY A 51 -9.02 -15.11 -17.64
C GLY A 51 -9.16 -14.73 -16.18
N HIS A 52 -8.04 -14.50 -15.50
CA HIS A 52 -8.01 -14.14 -14.08
C HIS A 52 -6.70 -13.48 -13.69
N VAL A 53 -6.72 -12.81 -12.53
CA VAL A 53 -5.55 -12.30 -11.82
C VAL A 53 -5.43 -13.01 -10.48
N SER A 54 -4.26 -13.56 -10.17
CA SER A 54 -3.96 -14.10 -8.83
C SER A 54 -2.96 -13.21 -8.09
N VAL A 55 -3.09 -13.16 -6.77
CA VAL A 55 -2.12 -12.52 -5.87
C VAL A 55 -1.52 -13.59 -4.97
N GLU A 56 -0.20 -13.70 -4.98
CA GLU A 56 0.56 -14.67 -4.19
C GLU A 56 1.57 -13.95 -3.31
N ALA A 57 1.77 -14.47 -2.10
CA ALA A 57 2.73 -13.95 -1.13
C ALA A 57 3.94 -14.87 -0.96
N SER A 58 5.07 -14.27 -0.61
CA SER A 58 6.24 -15.00 -0.15
C SER A 58 6.00 -15.56 1.25
N TRP A 59 6.43 -16.81 1.49
CA TRP A 59 6.47 -17.38 2.84
C TRP A 59 7.57 -16.74 3.70
N SER A 60 8.62 -16.23 3.04
CA SER A 60 9.73 -15.54 3.70
C SER A 60 9.39 -14.07 3.87
N LEU A 61 9.50 -13.58 5.11
CA LEU A 61 9.35 -12.16 5.42
C LEU A 61 10.56 -11.35 4.96
N LEU A 62 10.32 -10.17 4.40
CA LEU A 62 11.33 -9.22 3.94
C LEU A 62 11.78 -8.32 5.09
N THR A 63 12.56 -8.88 6.01
CA THR A 63 12.99 -8.19 7.25
C THR A 63 14.27 -7.36 7.09
N THR A 64 14.93 -7.42 5.93
CA THR A 64 16.17 -6.68 5.66
C THR A 64 16.09 -5.92 4.35
N ARG A 65 16.86 -4.81 4.24
CA ARG A 65 16.97 -4.08 2.96
C ARG A 65 17.61 -4.91 1.86
N GLY A 66 18.52 -5.83 2.21
CA GLY A 66 19.12 -6.78 1.28
C GLY A 66 18.06 -7.72 0.69
N GLY A 67 17.22 -8.34 1.55
CA GLY A 67 16.13 -9.20 1.12
C GLY A 67 15.08 -8.47 0.28
N LEU A 68 14.77 -7.21 0.62
CA LEU A 68 13.89 -6.36 -0.19
C LEU A 68 14.47 -6.08 -1.58
N ALA A 69 15.77 -5.77 -1.67
CA ALA A 69 16.41 -5.54 -2.97
C ALA A 69 16.47 -6.83 -3.80
N GLU A 70 16.81 -7.95 -3.16
CA GLU A 70 16.85 -9.28 -3.79
C GLU A 70 15.47 -9.65 -4.34
N TRP A 71 14.40 -9.40 -3.57
CA TRP A 71 13.02 -9.62 -3.98
C TRP A 71 12.67 -8.97 -5.33
N PHE A 72 13.11 -7.74 -5.59
CA PHE A 72 12.81 -7.09 -6.88
C PHE A 72 13.70 -7.57 -8.04
N THR A 73 14.77 -8.31 -7.75
CA THR A 73 15.74 -8.81 -8.75
C THR A 73 15.68 -10.31 -8.99
N ALA A 74 15.06 -11.08 -8.10
CA ALA A 74 14.96 -12.54 -8.21
C ALA A 74 14.09 -12.97 -9.40
N GLU A 75 14.23 -14.22 -9.83
CA GLU A 75 13.42 -14.79 -10.91
C GLU A 75 11.96 -14.94 -10.49
N VAL A 76 11.02 -14.56 -11.35
CA VAL A 76 9.56 -14.62 -11.11
C VAL A 76 9.13 -16.05 -10.74
N GLY A 77 8.25 -16.18 -9.73
CA GLY A 77 7.82 -17.48 -9.20
C GLY A 77 8.82 -18.16 -8.25
N SER A 78 9.96 -17.52 -7.95
CA SER A 78 10.87 -18.01 -6.92
C SER A 78 10.38 -17.61 -5.53
N GLY A 79 9.76 -18.54 -4.80
CA GLY A 79 9.45 -18.38 -3.36
C GLY A 79 8.07 -17.80 -3.02
N THR A 80 7.19 -17.65 -4.01
CA THR A 80 5.76 -17.30 -3.90
C THR A 80 4.92 -18.55 -4.13
N GLU A 81 4.34 -19.09 -3.06
CA GLU A 81 3.42 -20.24 -3.16
C GLU A 81 2.17 -20.04 -2.30
N TRP A 82 2.07 -18.91 -1.61
CA TRP A 82 0.95 -18.62 -0.74
C TRP A 82 -0.08 -17.78 -1.48
N LEU A 83 -1.07 -18.46 -2.08
CA LEU A 83 -2.18 -17.80 -2.75
C LEU A 83 -3.03 -17.00 -1.76
N LEU A 84 -3.08 -15.68 -1.96
CA LEU A 84 -3.87 -14.76 -1.15
C LEU A 84 -5.30 -14.58 -1.67
N GLY A 85 -5.47 -14.57 -2.99
CA GLY A 85 -6.76 -14.37 -3.64
C GLY A 85 -6.69 -14.37 -5.15
N VAL A 86 -7.86 -14.44 -5.77
CA VAL A 86 -8.03 -14.44 -7.24
C VAL A 86 -9.20 -13.53 -7.60
N ASP A 87 -9.06 -12.82 -8.72
CA ASP A 87 -10.15 -12.09 -9.36
C ASP A 87 -10.34 -12.57 -10.80
N ALA A 88 -11.59 -12.74 -11.21
CA ALA A 88 -11.93 -13.11 -12.58
C ALA A 88 -11.93 -11.84 -13.43
N VAL A 89 -10.86 -11.66 -14.21
CA VAL A 89 -10.79 -10.59 -15.20
C VAL A 89 -11.55 -11.04 -16.43
N GLY A 90 -12.39 -10.16 -16.99
CA GLY A 90 -13.16 -10.48 -18.20
C GLY A 90 -12.25 -11.04 -19.30
N PRO A 91 -12.74 -11.99 -20.14
CA PRO A 91 -11.91 -12.94 -20.90
C PRO A 91 -11.01 -12.32 -21.97
N VAL A 92 -11.12 -11.00 -22.18
CA VAL A 92 -10.52 -10.27 -23.28
C VAL A 92 -10.13 -8.88 -22.84
N VAL A 93 -8.87 -8.52 -23.09
CA VAL A 93 -8.36 -7.15 -23.02
C VAL A 93 -8.06 -6.68 -24.44
N ALA A 94 -8.80 -5.70 -24.95
CA ALA A 94 -8.60 -5.15 -26.29
C ALA A 94 -7.23 -4.46 -26.43
N ALA A 95 -6.70 -4.38 -27.66
CA ALA A 95 -5.43 -3.70 -27.94
C ALA A 95 -5.50 -2.22 -27.51
N GLY A 96 -4.50 -1.75 -26.77
CA GLY A 96 -4.44 -0.39 -26.24
C GLY A 96 -5.46 -0.08 -25.13
N SER A 97 -6.16 -1.10 -24.61
CA SER A 97 -7.15 -0.95 -23.55
C SER A 97 -6.65 -1.49 -22.22
N GLU A 98 -7.40 -1.19 -21.16
CA GLU A 98 -7.16 -1.67 -19.80
C GLU A 98 -8.44 -2.23 -19.18
N VAL A 99 -8.30 -3.22 -18.31
CA VAL A 99 -9.41 -3.83 -17.56
C VAL A 99 -9.07 -3.82 -16.08
N PRO A 100 -9.96 -3.34 -15.20
CA PRO A 100 -9.73 -3.34 -13.77
C PRO A 100 -9.81 -4.75 -13.19
N PHE A 101 -9.08 -4.99 -12.10
CA PHE A 101 -9.24 -6.16 -11.24
C PHE A 101 -9.37 -5.73 -9.77
N THR A 102 -10.00 -6.58 -8.96
CA THR A 102 -10.14 -6.39 -7.52
C THR A 102 -9.97 -7.73 -6.79
N VAL A 103 -8.85 -7.88 -6.08
CA VAL A 103 -8.56 -9.08 -5.28
C VAL A 103 -8.83 -8.78 -3.82
N ARG A 104 -9.75 -9.53 -3.20
CA ARG A 104 -10.01 -9.49 -1.76
C ARG A 104 -9.22 -10.59 -1.07
N VAL A 105 -8.42 -10.21 -0.08
CA VAL A 105 -7.65 -11.11 0.77
C VAL A 105 -8.32 -11.14 2.14
N PRO A 106 -9.01 -12.23 2.50
CA PRO A 106 -9.62 -12.36 3.82
C PRO A 106 -8.57 -12.24 4.92
N GLY A 107 -8.89 -11.56 6.01
CA GLY A 107 -7.95 -11.39 7.12
C GLY A 107 -7.50 -12.70 7.77
N SER A 108 -8.34 -13.75 7.69
CA SER A 108 -7.97 -15.10 8.10
C SER A 108 -6.80 -15.68 7.31
N THR A 109 -6.63 -15.26 6.06
CA THR A 109 -5.51 -15.68 5.22
C THR A 109 -4.21 -15.25 5.89
N LEU A 110 -4.09 -13.99 6.27
CA LEU A 110 -2.89 -13.41 6.92
C LEU A 110 -2.70 -13.84 8.39
N GLY A 111 -3.63 -14.60 8.97
CA GLY A 111 -3.60 -15.00 10.38
C GLY A 111 -2.42 -15.90 10.77
N GLY A 112 -1.76 -16.54 9.80
CA GLY A 112 -0.58 -17.39 10.03
C GLY A 112 0.73 -16.65 10.28
N LEU A 113 0.75 -15.32 10.17
CA LEU A 113 1.93 -14.51 10.43
C LEU A 113 2.29 -14.51 11.93
N THR A 114 3.54 -14.83 12.23
CA THR A 114 4.07 -14.92 13.60
C THR A 114 4.59 -13.59 14.14
N GLU A 115 5.05 -12.70 13.26
CA GLU A 115 5.59 -11.40 13.64
C GLU A 115 4.48 -10.37 13.84
N ASP A 116 4.70 -9.42 14.74
CA ASP A 116 3.79 -8.30 14.93
C ASP A 116 3.84 -7.31 13.78
N ARG A 117 4.97 -7.21 13.08
CA ARG A 117 5.11 -6.41 11.86
C ARG A 117 5.82 -7.23 10.80
N ALA A 118 5.16 -7.39 9.67
CA ALA A 118 5.64 -8.22 8.58
C ALA A 118 5.65 -7.43 7.28
N VAL A 119 6.68 -7.63 6.46
CA VAL A 119 6.69 -7.19 5.08
C VAL A 119 6.72 -8.44 4.21
N LEU A 120 5.66 -8.63 3.42
CA LEU A 120 5.50 -9.75 2.50
C LEU A 120 5.91 -9.31 1.10
N GLY A 121 6.65 -10.15 0.38
CA GLY A 121 6.78 -10.02 -1.07
C GLY A 121 5.49 -10.48 -1.72
N LEU A 122 4.94 -9.68 -2.64
CA LEU A 122 3.74 -10.02 -3.39
C LEU A 122 4.04 -10.16 -4.88
N GLU A 123 3.59 -11.24 -5.49
CA GLU A 123 3.49 -11.38 -6.94
C GLU A 123 2.02 -11.32 -7.36
N ILE A 124 1.74 -10.48 -8.35
CA ILE A 124 0.43 -10.36 -8.98
C ILE A 124 0.54 -10.85 -10.40
N HIS A 125 -0.17 -11.93 -10.72
CA HIS A 125 -0.08 -12.63 -11.98
C HIS A 125 -1.35 -12.46 -12.79
N ALA A 126 -1.23 -12.06 -14.06
CA ALA A 126 -2.31 -12.15 -15.03
C ALA A 126 -2.15 -13.45 -15.84
N HIS A 127 -3.18 -14.29 -15.84
CA HIS A 127 -3.16 -15.61 -16.50
C HIS A 127 -4.06 -15.63 -17.75
N ASP A 128 -3.66 -16.38 -18.78
CA ASP A 128 -4.52 -16.61 -19.93
C ASP A 128 -5.71 -17.50 -19.51
N GLN A 129 -6.84 -17.40 -20.21
CA GLN A 129 -8.01 -18.25 -20.00
C GLN A 129 -7.74 -19.73 -20.31
N GLU A 130 -6.74 -20.03 -21.15
CA GLU A 130 -6.33 -21.42 -21.45
C GLU A 130 -5.57 -22.09 -20.31
N ASP A 131 -5.00 -21.29 -19.41
CA ASP A 131 -4.38 -21.77 -18.18
C ASP A 131 -5.49 -22.18 -17.22
N GLY A 132 -5.46 -23.46 -16.81
CA GLY A 132 -6.56 -24.15 -16.12
C GLY A 132 -6.98 -23.56 -14.76
N LEU A 133 -7.75 -24.35 -14.00
CA LEU A 133 -8.37 -23.94 -12.73
C LEU A 133 -7.43 -23.13 -11.81
N PRO A 134 -7.95 -22.09 -11.12
CA PRO A 134 -7.16 -21.29 -10.20
C PRO A 134 -6.44 -22.18 -9.16
N GLY A 135 -5.13 -21.98 -9.01
CA GLY A 135 -4.28 -22.73 -8.06
C GLY A 135 -3.35 -23.79 -8.68
N LEU A 136 -3.28 -23.92 -10.01
CA LEU A 136 -2.19 -24.63 -10.68
C LEU A 136 -1.14 -23.62 -11.16
N VAL A 137 0.15 -23.90 -10.94
CA VAL A 137 1.25 -23.06 -11.42
C VAL A 137 1.26 -23.07 -12.95
N THR A 138 0.64 -22.05 -13.52
CA THR A 138 0.65 -21.75 -14.95
C THR A 138 1.54 -20.54 -15.17
N THR A 139 2.25 -20.49 -16.30
CA THR A 139 3.09 -19.34 -16.61
C THR A 139 2.23 -18.12 -16.87
N ALA A 140 2.34 -17.13 -15.98
CA ALA A 140 1.59 -15.89 -16.11
C ALA A 140 1.95 -15.14 -17.40
N ALA A 141 0.93 -14.62 -18.09
CA ALA A 141 1.09 -13.76 -19.26
C ALA A 141 1.74 -12.42 -18.90
N SER A 142 1.57 -11.96 -17.66
CA SER A 142 2.26 -10.80 -17.09
C SER A 142 2.36 -10.92 -15.57
N THR A 143 3.41 -10.37 -14.96
CA THR A 143 3.61 -10.40 -13.51
C THR A 143 4.07 -9.04 -13.00
N LEU A 144 3.55 -8.62 -11.84
CA LEU A 144 4.01 -7.47 -11.07
C LEU A 144 4.52 -7.94 -9.71
N ARG A 145 5.72 -7.49 -9.32
CA ARG A 145 6.23 -7.64 -7.95
C ARG A 145 6.00 -6.37 -7.16
N THR A 146 5.52 -6.53 -5.94
CA THR A 146 5.35 -5.46 -4.96
C THR A 146 5.57 -6.03 -3.55
N VAL A 147 5.26 -5.24 -2.53
CA VAL A 147 5.29 -5.67 -1.14
C VAL A 147 4.02 -5.25 -0.41
N LEU A 148 3.68 -5.98 0.66
CA LEU A 148 2.60 -5.64 1.57
C LEU A 148 3.14 -5.59 3.00
N ALA A 149 2.97 -4.44 3.66
CA ALA A 149 3.30 -4.28 5.07
C ALA A 149 2.05 -4.57 5.91
N VAL A 150 2.15 -5.52 6.84
CA VAL A 150 1.05 -5.92 7.73
C VAL A 150 1.48 -5.64 9.18
N ASP A 151 0.57 -5.10 9.98
CA ASP A 151 0.82 -4.80 11.40
C ASP A 151 -0.14 -5.59 12.32
N ARG A 152 0.31 -5.92 13.53
CA ARG A 152 -0.47 -6.53 14.60
C ARG A 152 -0.60 -5.58 15.79
N GLY A 153 0.31 -4.62 15.89
CA GLY A 153 0.46 -3.78 17.07
C GLY A 153 -0.54 -2.64 17.12
N GLU A 154 -1.13 -2.42 18.29
CA GLU A 154 -1.82 -1.18 18.63
C GLU A 154 -0.84 -0.07 19.05
N GLU A 155 0.45 -0.40 19.25
CA GLU A 155 1.46 0.55 19.71
C GLU A 155 2.88 0.20 19.22
N VAL A 156 3.69 1.21 18.96
CA VAL A 156 5.12 1.04 18.64
C VAL A 156 5.89 0.95 19.96
N GLU A 157 6.21 -0.25 20.45
CA GLU A 157 6.92 -0.43 21.74
C GLU A 157 8.24 0.34 21.85
N THR A 158 8.94 0.53 20.73
CA THR A 158 10.13 1.39 20.63
C THR A 158 9.88 2.46 19.59
N PRO A 159 9.63 3.73 19.96
CA PRO A 159 9.39 4.77 18.97
C PRO A 159 10.54 4.80 17.95
N LEU A 160 10.18 4.82 16.66
CA LEU A 160 11.13 5.07 15.58
C LEU A 160 11.96 6.29 15.95
N GLY A 161 13.29 6.21 15.85
CA GLY A 161 14.18 7.29 16.26
C GLY A 161 13.68 8.62 15.71
N ALA A 162 13.26 9.52 16.60
CA ALA A 162 12.61 10.77 16.22
C ALA A 162 13.60 11.60 15.39
N SER A 163 13.32 11.74 14.10
CA SER A 163 14.02 12.68 13.24
C SER A 163 13.25 13.99 13.30
N TRP A 164 13.84 15.01 13.91
CA TRP A 164 13.23 16.32 14.06
C TRP A 164 13.63 17.18 12.85
N LEU A 165 12.64 17.58 12.05
CA LEU A 165 12.79 18.69 11.13
C LEU A 165 12.53 19.98 11.91
N VAL A 166 13.55 20.81 12.12
CA VAL A 166 13.39 22.13 12.75
C VAL A 166 13.36 23.17 11.64
N PRO A 167 12.18 23.67 11.23
CA PRO A 167 12.11 24.76 10.28
C PRO A 167 12.67 26.03 10.92
N LEU A 168 13.72 26.60 10.33
CA LEU A 168 14.22 27.92 10.72
C LEU A 168 13.43 28.97 9.94
N THR A 169 12.59 29.74 10.64
CA THR A 169 11.93 30.90 10.05
C THR A 169 12.96 32.01 9.87
N LEU A 170 13.15 32.46 8.63
CA LEU A 170 14.00 33.62 8.35
C LEU A 170 13.40 34.88 9.01
N PRO A 171 14.23 35.83 9.46
CA PRO A 171 13.76 37.13 9.90
C PRO A 171 12.89 37.79 8.82
N PRO A 172 11.84 38.55 9.20
CA PRO A 172 10.97 39.22 8.24
C PRO A 172 11.79 40.24 7.44
N ASP A 173 11.81 40.05 6.12
CA ASP A 173 12.50 40.91 5.18
C ASP A 173 11.70 40.92 3.87
N PRO A 174 11.14 42.09 3.46
CA PRO A 174 10.31 42.18 2.27
C PRO A 174 11.08 41.84 0.99
N ASP A 175 12.41 41.95 1.01
CA ASP A 175 13.24 41.67 -0.15
C ASP A 175 13.44 40.17 -0.38
N LEU A 176 13.09 39.30 0.59
CA LEU A 176 13.13 37.83 0.41
C LEU A 176 12.18 37.33 -0.68
N THR A 177 11.18 38.14 -1.03
CA THR A 177 10.20 37.89 -2.09
C THR A 177 10.28 38.97 -3.19
N ALA A 178 11.37 39.74 -3.26
CA ALA A 178 11.53 40.74 -4.32
C ALA A 178 11.69 40.08 -5.69
N ASP A 179 11.04 40.67 -6.71
CA ASP A 179 11.20 40.26 -8.11
C ASP A 179 12.60 40.59 -8.66
N ASP A 180 13.26 41.59 -8.06
CA ASP A 180 14.60 42.02 -8.42
C ASP A 180 15.66 41.04 -7.89
N ASP A 181 16.45 40.45 -8.80
CA ASP A 181 17.46 39.43 -8.50
C ASP A 181 18.55 39.92 -7.54
N GLU A 182 18.91 41.20 -7.60
CA GLU A 182 19.97 41.77 -6.76
C GLU A 182 19.48 42.00 -5.34
N LEU A 183 18.27 42.56 -5.19
CA LEU A 183 17.61 42.72 -3.89
C LEU A 183 17.31 41.36 -3.24
N TRP A 184 16.76 40.43 -4.01
CA TRP A 184 16.44 39.08 -3.55
C TRP A 184 17.68 38.32 -3.07
N ARG A 185 18.76 38.32 -3.86
CA ARG A 185 20.00 37.64 -3.48
C ARG A 185 20.66 38.30 -2.28
N ALA A 186 20.63 39.63 -2.18
CA ALA A 186 21.15 40.35 -1.02
C ALA A 186 20.33 40.06 0.26
N ALA A 187 19.02 39.87 0.13
CA ALA A 187 18.16 39.48 1.25
C ALA A 187 18.47 38.06 1.75
N TRP A 188 18.65 37.11 0.83
CA TRP A 188 19.06 35.75 1.17
C TRP A 188 20.44 35.69 1.82
N GLU A 189 21.42 36.44 1.29
CA GLU A 189 22.75 36.52 1.91
C GLU A 189 22.69 37.09 3.34
N ARG A 190 21.86 38.11 3.59
CA ARG A 190 21.64 38.64 4.95
C ARG A 190 20.94 37.65 5.87
N ALA A 191 20.02 36.84 5.33
CA ALA A 191 19.21 35.91 6.11
C ALA A 191 19.94 34.60 6.46
N THR A 192 20.80 34.09 5.57
CA THR A 192 21.46 32.78 5.71
C THR A 192 22.98 32.79 5.59
N GLY A 193 23.59 33.87 5.09
CA GLY A 193 25.03 34.00 4.86
C GLY A 193 25.86 34.18 6.14
N GLU A 194 27.13 34.55 5.96
CA GLU A 194 28.09 34.69 7.06
C GLU A 194 27.66 35.79 8.05
N GLY A 195 27.65 35.46 9.35
CA GLY A 195 27.20 36.38 10.40
C GLY A 195 25.68 36.61 10.46
N SER A 196 24.89 35.89 9.66
CA SER A 196 23.43 35.96 9.71
C SER A 196 22.86 35.42 11.03
N PRO A 197 21.61 35.80 11.39
CA PRO A 197 20.92 35.20 12.52
C PRO A 197 20.79 33.68 12.37
N ALA A 198 20.41 33.17 11.19
CA ALA A 198 20.28 31.73 10.96
C ALA A 198 21.60 30.99 11.19
N ARG A 199 22.73 31.57 10.73
CA ARG A 199 24.06 31.02 10.96
C ARG A 199 24.47 31.04 12.43
N THR A 200 24.19 32.15 13.13
CA THR A 200 24.44 32.27 14.57
C THR A 200 23.68 31.20 15.37
N TRP A 201 22.42 30.93 14.99
CA TRP A 201 21.61 29.86 15.59
C TRP A 201 22.18 28.48 15.33
N LEU A 202 22.59 28.17 14.09
CA LEU A 202 23.22 26.90 13.73
C LEU A 202 24.54 26.66 14.47
N GLU A 203 25.38 27.68 14.59
CA GLU A 203 26.67 27.61 15.29
C GLU A 203 26.51 27.47 16.82
N ALA A 204 25.47 28.07 17.39
CA ALA A 204 25.14 27.95 18.80
C ALA A 204 24.38 26.65 19.14
N PHE A 205 23.93 25.89 18.15
CA PHE A 205 23.10 24.70 18.34
C PHE A 205 23.94 23.52 18.86
N PRO A 206 23.76 23.07 20.11
CA PRO A 206 24.51 21.95 20.66
C PRO A 206 23.97 20.63 20.09
N SER A 207 24.57 20.12 19.01
CA SER A 207 24.15 18.85 18.42
C SER A 207 24.91 17.67 19.01
N SER A 208 24.46 17.14 20.16
CA SER A 208 24.89 15.81 20.64
C SER A 208 24.01 14.67 20.13
N GLY A 209 23.11 14.92 19.16
CA GLY A 209 22.21 13.90 18.61
C GLY A 209 21.70 14.13 17.20
N ALA A 210 22.21 15.12 16.46
CA ALA A 210 21.81 15.30 15.06
C ALA A 210 22.55 14.30 14.18
N THR A 211 21.82 13.44 13.45
CA THR A 211 22.42 12.53 12.46
C THR A 211 22.90 13.28 11.22
N TRP A 212 22.21 14.36 10.84
CA TRP A 212 22.54 15.24 9.72
C TRP A 212 22.10 16.68 10.02
N VAL A 213 22.89 17.65 9.55
CA VAL A 213 22.55 19.08 9.55
C VAL A 213 22.70 19.59 8.13
N VAL A 214 21.68 20.26 7.60
CA VAL A 214 21.72 20.91 6.28
C VAL A 214 21.90 22.40 6.51
N ASP A 215 23.03 22.93 6.09
CA ASP A 215 23.29 24.36 6.10
C ASP A 215 22.57 25.00 4.90
N PRO A 216 21.59 25.89 5.11
CA PRO A 216 20.85 26.51 4.02
C PRO A 216 21.74 27.37 3.11
N ALA A 217 22.90 27.84 3.58
CA ALA A 217 23.87 28.55 2.74
C ALA A 217 24.51 27.63 1.66
N LEU A 218 24.41 26.31 1.82
CA LEU A 218 24.86 25.33 0.82
C LEU A 218 23.80 25.03 -0.24
N LEU A 219 22.57 25.51 -0.06
CA LEU A 219 21.49 25.32 -1.01
C LEU A 219 21.43 26.52 -1.94
N THR A 220 21.14 26.26 -3.22
CA THR A 220 20.76 27.35 -4.14
C THR A 220 19.28 27.67 -3.87
N PRO A 221 18.95 28.88 -3.38
CA PRO A 221 17.55 29.24 -3.17
C PRO A 221 16.78 29.18 -4.49
N VAL A 222 15.63 28.53 -4.48
CA VAL A 222 14.73 28.43 -5.63
C VAL A 222 13.63 29.47 -5.45
N ARG A 223 13.34 30.26 -6.49
CA ARG A 223 12.20 31.17 -6.46
C ARG A 223 10.89 30.39 -6.39
N PRO A 224 9.94 30.78 -5.53
CA PRO A 224 8.65 30.11 -5.42
C PRO A 224 7.88 30.11 -6.76
N ASP A 225 8.07 31.12 -7.60
CA ASP A 225 7.40 31.24 -8.92
C ASP A 225 7.89 30.19 -9.94
N GLY A 226 9.03 29.55 -9.67
CA GLY A 226 9.56 28.42 -10.46
C GLY A 226 9.02 27.05 -10.04
N LEU A 227 8.25 26.98 -8.94
CA LEU A 227 7.65 25.75 -8.45
C LEU A 227 6.23 25.63 -9.02
N THR A 228 6.10 25.03 -10.20
CA THR A 228 4.79 24.62 -10.69
C THR A 228 4.31 23.44 -9.85
N ALA A 229 3.50 23.71 -8.83
CA ALA A 229 2.80 22.67 -8.09
C ALA A 229 1.82 21.98 -9.05
N VAL A 230 2.06 20.70 -9.35
CA VAL A 230 0.98 19.84 -9.85
C VAL A 230 0.11 19.56 -8.63
N ALA A 231 -1.02 20.26 -8.52
CA ALA A 231 -1.99 19.99 -7.47
C ALA A 231 -2.52 18.56 -7.66
N PRO A 232 -2.54 17.71 -6.63
CA PRO A 232 -3.38 16.52 -6.66
C PRO A 232 -4.85 16.99 -6.77
N GLU A 233 -5.64 16.36 -7.62
CA GLU A 233 -7.09 16.59 -7.61
C GLU A 233 -7.65 16.03 -6.28
N GLU A 234 -7.85 16.91 -5.31
CA GLU A 234 -8.63 16.61 -4.10
C GLU A 234 -10.10 16.50 -4.51
N GLY A 235 -10.65 15.29 -4.46
CA GLY A 235 -12.10 15.09 -4.56
C GLY A 235 -12.78 15.78 -3.40
N GLU A 236 -13.67 16.74 -3.69
CA GLU A 236 -14.44 17.44 -2.67
C GLU A 236 -15.30 16.43 -1.87
N PRO A 237 -15.20 16.39 -0.53
CA PRO A 237 -16.12 15.61 0.28
C PRO A 237 -17.50 16.24 0.14
N THR A 238 -18.43 15.53 -0.48
CA THR A 238 -19.84 15.91 -0.44
C THR A 238 -20.35 15.65 0.98
N GLU A 239 -20.35 16.68 1.83
CA GLU A 239 -21.07 16.64 3.12
C GLU A 239 -22.57 16.48 2.83
N GLY A 240 -23.11 15.28 3.06
CA GLY A 240 -24.54 15.06 3.09
C GLY A 240 -25.14 15.73 4.32
N GLU A 241 -26.07 16.67 4.11
CA GLU A 241 -26.89 17.23 5.18
C GLU A 241 -27.62 16.08 5.93
N PRO A 242 -27.62 16.07 7.27
CA PRO A 242 -28.35 15.07 8.02
C PRO A 242 -29.85 15.27 7.79
N THR A 243 -30.49 14.32 7.14
CA THR A 243 -31.95 14.25 7.12
C THR A 243 -32.41 13.90 8.54
N GLU A 244 -33.06 14.84 9.23
CA GLU A 244 -33.76 14.56 10.49
C GLU A 244 -34.82 13.48 10.22
N GLY A 245 -34.56 12.27 10.71
CA GLY A 245 -35.54 11.20 10.76
C GLY A 245 -36.55 11.49 11.87
N ASP A 246 -37.80 11.69 11.49
CA ASP A 246 -38.95 11.68 12.39
C ASP A 246 -39.00 10.31 13.12
N VAL A 247 -38.67 10.33 14.42
CA VAL A 247 -38.78 9.15 15.27
C VAL A 247 -40.26 8.92 15.53
N THR A 248 -40.84 7.96 14.82
CA THR A 248 -42.17 7.44 15.15
C THR A 248 -42.01 6.57 16.41
N ASP A 249 -42.69 6.99 17.47
CA ASP A 249 -42.76 6.33 18.78
C ASP A 249 -43.54 5.02 18.68
N ASP A 250 -42.85 3.91 18.41
CA ASP A 250 -43.38 2.57 18.63
C ASP A 250 -43.00 2.12 20.04
N GLY A 251 -43.97 2.18 20.95
CA GLY A 251 -43.85 1.75 22.34
C GLY A 251 -43.43 0.29 22.48
N PRO A 252 -42.83 -0.09 23.64
CA PRO A 252 -42.31 -1.44 23.84
C PRO A 252 -43.44 -2.48 23.82
N THR A 253 -43.33 -3.45 22.92
CA THR A 253 -44.11 -4.68 22.99
C THR A 253 -43.45 -5.56 24.05
N GLU A 254 -44.14 -5.78 25.17
CA GLU A 254 -43.74 -6.76 26.19
C GLU A 254 -43.86 -8.18 25.61
N GLU A 255 -42.74 -8.85 25.38
CA GLU A 255 -42.71 -10.29 25.14
C GLU A 255 -42.62 -11.02 26.48
N GLU A 256 -43.63 -11.86 26.79
CA GLU A 256 -43.62 -12.74 27.96
C GLU A 256 -42.50 -13.80 27.85
N PRO A 257 -41.75 -14.08 28.93
CA PRO A 257 -40.73 -15.11 28.90
C PRO A 257 -41.37 -16.51 28.86
N THR A 258 -41.02 -17.30 27.85
CA THR A 258 -41.33 -18.73 27.84
C THR A 258 -40.30 -19.46 28.70
N GLU A 259 -40.73 -20.01 29.85
CA GLU A 259 -39.90 -20.86 30.71
C GLU A 259 -39.52 -22.16 29.97
N GLY A 260 -38.21 -22.39 29.78
CA GLY A 260 -37.67 -23.67 29.36
C GLY A 260 -37.34 -24.54 30.57
N GLU A 261 -37.97 -25.71 30.67
CA GLU A 261 -37.64 -26.73 31.68
C GLU A 261 -36.17 -27.21 31.54
N PRO A 262 -35.45 -27.42 32.65
CA PRO A 262 -34.10 -27.98 32.62
C PRO A 262 -34.14 -29.50 32.42
N THR A 263 -33.52 -29.99 31.33
CA THR A 263 -33.23 -31.42 31.17
C THR A 263 -32.03 -31.79 32.03
N GLU A 264 -32.25 -32.60 33.06
CA GLU A 264 -31.17 -33.22 33.87
C GLU A 264 -30.34 -34.19 33.01
N GLY A 265 -29.03 -33.98 32.97
CA GLY A 265 -28.06 -34.94 32.43
C GLY A 265 -27.54 -35.85 33.54
N GLU A 266 -27.78 -37.15 33.42
CA GLU A 266 -27.17 -38.17 34.30
C GLU A 266 -25.65 -38.25 34.09
N PRO A 267 -24.84 -38.49 35.16
CA PRO A 267 -23.42 -38.72 35.04
C PRO A 267 -23.15 -40.21 34.72
N THR A 268 -22.50 -40.50 33.59
CA THR A 268 -21.89 -41.82 33.41
C THR A 268 -20.50 -41.85 34.03
N GLU A 269 -20.39 -42.64 35.10
CA GLU A 269 -19.15 -43.06 35.73
C GLU A 269 -18.23 -43.80 34.73
N GLY A 270 -16.92 -43.57 34.88
CA GLY A 270 -15.91 -44.27 34.09
C GLY A 270 -15.72 -45.73 34.51
N THR A 271 -15.12 -46.52 33.62
CA THR A 271 -14.38 -47.75 33.98
C THR A 271 -13.42 -48.15 32.86
N THR A 272 -12.15 -48.29 33.29
CA THR A 272 -11.00 -49.06 32.76
C THR A 272 -10.42 -48.73 31.38
#